data_AF-A0A183EMJ1-F1
#
_entry.id   AF-A0A183EMJ1-F1
#
_cell.length_a   1.000
_cell.length_b   1.000
_cell.length_c   1.000
_cell.angle_alpha   90.00
_cell.angle_beta   90.00
_cell.angle_gamma   90.00
#
_symmetry.space_group_name_H-M   'P 1'
#
loop_
_entity.id
_entity.type
_entity.pdbx_description
1 polymer ?
#
loop_
_entity_poly.entity_id
_entity_poly.type
_entity_poly.pdbx_seq_one_letter_code
_entity_poly.pdbx_strand_id
1 'polypeptide(L)'
;MMVMGTEVVKPWVQQLQSESEYGDTICKLKRGEQVSLYWIENSKWVTNADGIVQAAVPQSYRRKLFEKAHSGAFAGYLSADKIYKQLSNRHTWSGMRRDIGR
;
A
#
# COMPACT_ATOMS: atom_id res chain seq x y z
N MET A 1 -2.26 -15.68 33.07
CA MET A 1 -1.33 -14.72 32.44
C MET A 1 -1.48 -14.91 30.94
N MET A 2 -2.26 -14.07 30.27
CA MET A 2 -2.42 -14.16 28.81
C MET A 2 -1.15 -13.61 28.17
N VAL A 3 -0.42 -14.46 27.45
CA VAL A 3 0.67 -14.02 26.58
C VAL A 3 0.00 -13.25 25.45
N MET A 4 -0.03 -11.92 25.57
CA MET A 4 -0.43 -11.04 24.48
C MET A 4 0.55 -11.32 23.35
N GLY A 5 0.11 -12.08 22.34
CA GLY A 5 0.88 -12.34 21.15
C GLY A 5 1.34 -10.99 20.62
N THR A 6 2.65 -10.77 20.67
CA THR A 6 3.26 -9.66 19.96
C THR A 6 2.91 -9.92 18.49
N GLU A 7 1.90 -9.24 17.98
CA GLU A 7 1.74 -9.11 16.54
C GLU A 7 3.05 -8.48 16.09
N VAL A 8 3.96 -9.32 15.60
CA VAL A 8 5.21 -8.89 15.02
C VAL A 8 4.76 -8.00 13.88
N VAL A 9 4.80 -6.68 14.11
CA VAL A 9 4.52 -5.68 13.09
C VAL A 9 5.66 -5.84 12.09
N LYS A 10 5.47 -6.77 11.14
CA LYS A 10 6.43 -7.03 10.09
C LYS A 10 6.67 -5.69 9.40
N PRO A 11 7.93 -5.23 9.26
CA PRO A 11 8.27 -4.04 8.50
C PRO A 11 7.49 -4.02 7.19
N TRP A 12 6.97 -2.86 6.81
CA TRP A 12 6.11 -2.66 5.63
C TRP A 12 6.64 -3.37 4.37
N VAL A 13 7.96 -3.26 4.13
CA VAL A 13 8.67 -3.93 3.02
C VAL A 13 8.69 -5.47 3.14
N GLN A 14 8.75 -6.03 4.34
CA GLN A 14 8.70 -7.49 4.54
C GLN A 14 7.31 -8.06 4.24
N GLN A 15 6.25 -7.31 4.56
CA GLN A 15 4.89 -7.71 4.20
C GLN A 15 4.73 -7.74 2.67
N LEU A 16 5.14 -6.65 2.01
CA LEU A 16 5.11 -6.57 0.53
C LEU A 16 5.97 -7.67 -0.11
N GLN A 17 7.13 -8.02 0.47
CA GLN A 17 7.98 -9.08 -0.08
C GLN A 17 7.29 -10.45 -0.08
N SER A 18 6.43 -10.72 0.91
CA SER A 18 5.67 -11.97 0.96
C SER A 18 4.46 -12.00 0.02
N GLU A 19 4.11 -10.87 -0.59
CA GLU A 19 3.00 -10.77 -1.53
C GLU A 19 3.50 -11.08 -2.95
N SER A 20 2.76 -11.93 -3.66
CA SER A 20 3.09 -12.31 -5.04
C SER A 20 3.16 -11.11 -5.99
N GLU A 21 2.49 -10.02 -5.65
CA GLU A 21 2.46 -8.78 -6.42
C GLU A 21 3.81 -8.03 -6.42
N TYR A 22 4.57 -8.09 -5.32
CA TYR A 22 5.78 -7.28 -5.14
C TYR A 22 7.03 -8.11 -4.83
N GLY A 23 6.89 -9.40 -4.52
CA GLY A 23 7.98 -10.25 -4.06
C GLY A 23 9.21 -10.22 -4.96
N ASP A 24 9.03 -10.44 -6.27
CA ASP A 24 10.13 -10.47 -7.24
C ASP A 24 10.82 -9.10 -7.38
N THR A 25 10.03 -8.03 -7.47
CA THR A 25 10.54 -6.66 -7.59
C THR A 25 11.34 -6.24 -6.36
N ILE A 26 10.85 -6.58 -5.16
CA ILE A 26 11.54 -6.28 -3.90
C ILE A 26 12.82 -7.10 -3.78
N CYS A 27 12.82 -8.36 -4.21
CA CYS A 27 14.02 -9.20 -4.23
C CYS A 27 15.11 -8.60 -5.14
N LYS A 28 14.74 -8.12 -6.34
CA LYS A 28 15.67 -7.45 -7.26
C LYS A 28 16.27 -6.18 -6.65
N LEU A 29 15.43 -5.30 -6.11
CA LEU A 29 15.89 -4.07 -5.46
C LEU A 29 16.82 -4.34 -4.27
N LYS A 30 16.52 -5.36 -3.44
CA LYS A 30 17.39 -5.77 -2.32
C LYS A 30 18.76 -6.30 -2.77
N ARG A 31 18.85 -6.84 -3.98
CA ARG A 31 20.11 -7.30 -4.59
C ARG A 31 20.91 -6.15 -5.22
N GLY A 32 20.39 -4.92 -5.18
CA GLY A 32 20.99 -3.77 -5.84
C GLY A 32 20.70 -3.71 -7.34
N GLU A 33 19.76 -4.52 -7.84
CA GLU A 33 19.31 -4.42 -9.22
C GLU A 33 18.43 -3.18 -9.41
N GLN A 34 18.64 -2.45 -10.51
CA GLN A 34 17.79 -1.33 -10.86
C GLN A 34 16.46 -1.86 -11.40
N VAL A 35 15.37 -1.54 -10.70
CA VAL A 35 14.01 -1.75 -11.23
C VAL A 35 13.43 -0.38 -11.54
N SER A 36 13.02 -0.17 -12.79
CA SER A 36 12.48 1.13 -13.24
C SER A 36 11.28 1.53 -12.38
N LEU A 37 11.23 2.81 -12.00
CA LEU A 37 10.13 3.45 -11.27
C LEU A 37 9.95 3.04 -9.80
N TYR A 38 10.82 2.23 -9.19
CA TYR A 38 10.67 1.79 -7.80
C TYR A 38 11.93 2.03 -6.95
N TRP A 39 11.74 2.46 -5.71
CA TRP A 39 12.82 2.57 -4.71
C TRP A 39 12.29 2.39 -3.29
N ILE A 40 13.21 2.25 -2.34
CA ILE A 40 12.89 2.17 -0.91
C ILE A 40 13.22 3.51 -0.28
N GLU A 41 12.24 4.12 0.39
CA GLU A 41 12.40 5.38 1.11
C GLU A 41 11.74 5.26 2.49
N ASN A 42 12.44 5.62 3.56
CA ASN A 42 11.91 5.58 4.94
C ASN A 42 11.25 4.25 5.33
N SER A 43 11.84 3.11 4.94
CA SER A 43 11.29 1.76 5.15
C SER A 43 9.93 1.53 4.49
N LYS A 44 9.56 2.34 3.50
CA LYS A 44 8.39 2.16 2.64
C LYS A 44 8.86 1.94 1.21
N TRP A 45 8.07 1.16 0.46
CA TRP A 45 8.29 0.99 -0.96
C TRP A 45 7.53 2.07 -1.71
N VAL A 46 8.24 2.78 -2.57
CA VAL A 46 7.74 3.95 -3.29
C VAL A 46 7.87 3.70 -4.78
N THR A 47 6.85 4.10 -5.52
CA THR A 47 6.84 4.06 -6.99
C THR A 47 6.56 5.41 -7.57
N ASN A 48 7.16 5.70 -8.72
CA ASN A 48 6.81 6.83 -9.58
C ASN A 48 5.98 6.34 -10.78
N ALA A 49 4.83 5.74 -10.50
CA ALA A 49 3.89 5.39 -11.57
C ALA A 49 3.24 6.69 -12.10
N ASP A 50 3.25 6.89 -13.42
CA ASP A 50 2.61 8.03 -14.09
C ASP A 50 3.10 9.43 -13.65
N GLY A 51 4.34 9.53 -13.14
CA GLY A 51 4.90 10.81 -12.64
C GLY A 51 4.45 11.17 -11.22
N ILE A 52 3.76 10.27 -10.52
CA ILE A 52 3.28 10.46 -9.15
C ILE A 52 4.01 9.51 -8.20
N VAL A 53 4.60 10.08 -7.15
CA VAL A 53 5.26 9.34 -6.08
C VAL A 53 4.22 8.75 -5.13
N GLN A 54 4.07 7.42 -5.12
CA GLN A 54 3.07 6.68 -4.34
C GLN A 54 3.73 5.58 -3.51
N ALA A 55 3.23 5.34 -2.30
CA ALA A 55 3.65 4.21 -1.48
C ALA A 55 2.85 2.94 -1.82
N ALA A 56 3.50 1.79 -2.04
CA ALA A 56 2.75 0.53 -2.11
C ALA A 56 2.13 0.18 -0.78
N VAL A 57 0.97 -0.47 -0.82
CA VAL A 57 0.20 -0.85 0.35
C VAL A 57 0.08 -2.38 0.45
N PRO A 58 0.59 -2.99 1.54
CA PRO A 58 0.35 -4.40 1.83
C PRO A 58 -1.14 -4.70 1.94
N GLN A 59 -1.55 -5.87 1.49
CA GLN A 59 -2.94 -6.31 1.49
C GLN A 59 -3.63 -6.15 2.85
N SER A 60 -2.94 -6.46 3.93
CA SER A 60 -3.42 -6.32 5.31
C SER A 60 -3.79 -4.87 5.70
N TYR A 61 -3.16 -3.86 5.09
CA TYR A 61 -3.37 -2.44 5.38
C TYR A 61 -4.39 -1.77 4.45
N ARG A 62 -4.71 -2.37 3.30
CA ARG A 62 -5.63 -1.79 2.30
C ARG A 62 -7.00 -1.45 2.90
N ARG A 63 -7.61 -2.39 3.64
CA ARG A 63 -8.92 -2.19 4.28
C ARG A 63 -8.89 -1.03 5.29
N LYS A 64 -7.86 -0.96 6.13
CA LYS A 64 -7.72 0.11 7.12
C LYS A 64 -7.56 1.50 6.48
N LEU A 65 -6.84 1.58 5.36
CA LEU A 65 -6.71 2.81 4.58
C LEU A 65 -8.03 3.22 3.92
N PHE A 66 -8.76 2.24 3.36
CA PHE A 66 -10.09 2.48 2.82
C PHE A 66 -11.05 2.99 3.90
N GLU A 67 -11.17 2.30 5.03
CA GLU A 67 -12.03 2.70 6.16
C GLU A 67 -11.68 4.11 6.63
N LYS A 68 -10.39 4.44 6.76
CA LYS A 68 -9.94 5.78 7.16
C LYS A 68 -10.30 6.87 6.14
N ALA A 69 -10.20 6.57 4.84
CA ALA A 69 -10.58 7.51 3.79
C ALA A 69 -12.11 7.67 3.72
N HIS A 70 -12.84 6.58 3.96
CA HIS A 70 -14.29 6.56 4.00
C HIS A 70 -14.86 7.26 5.26
N SER A 71 -14.16 7.16 6.40
CA SER A 71 -14.58 7.72 7.70
C SER A 71 -14.24 9.22 7.87
N GLY A 72 -13.87 9.94 6.80
CA GLY A 72 -13.59 11.37 6.86
C GLY A 72 -14.83 12.22 7.17
N ALA A 73 -14.69 13.55 7.24
CA ALA A 73 -15.79 14.48 7.57
C ALA A 73 -17.02 14.39 6.65
N PHE A 74 -16.91 13.69 5.51
CA PHE A 74 -17.98 13.41 4.55
C PHE A 74 -18.37 11.92 4.51
N ALA A 75 -18.14 11.18 5.59
CA ALA A 75 -18.47 9.77 5.73
C ALA A 75 -19.94 9.53 5.39
N GLY A 76 -20.17 8.92 4.22
CA GLY A 76 -21.50 8.70 3.64
C GLY A 76 -21.69 9.27 2.22
N TYR A 77 -20.91 10.28 1.80
CA TYR A 77 -21.10 10.96 0.50
C TYR A 77 -19.90 10.88 -0.47
N LEU A 78 -18.80 10.26 -0.05
CA LEU A 78 -17.66 10.04 -0.94
C LEU A 78 -17.94 8.83 -1.81
N SER A 79 -18.17 9.08 -3.11
CA SER A 79 -18.22 8.02 -4.11
C SER A 79 -16.89 7.27 -4.16
N ALA A 80 -16.93 6.00 -4.60
CA ALA A 80 -15.73 5.19 -4.81
C ALA A 80 -14.66 5.92 -5.66
N ASP A 81 -15.06 6.72 -6.64
CA ASP A 81 -14.15 7.54 -7.45
C ASP A 81 -13.41 8.62 -6.62
N LYS A 82 -14.10 9.28 -5.68
CA LYS A 82 -13.48 10.28 -4.81
C LYS A 82 -12.49 9.62 -3.84
N ILE A 83 -12.85 8.46 -3.26
CA ILE A 83 -11.97 7.69 -2.37
C ILE A 83 -10.73 7.22 -3.15
N TYR A 84 -10.93 6.72 -4.37
CA TYR A 84 -9.84 6.32 -5.25
C TYR A 84 -8.89 7.50 -5.51
N LYS A 85 -9.39 8.65 -5.97
CA LYS A 85 -8.57 9.84 -6.23
C LYS A 85 -7.81 10.31 -5.00
N GLN A 86 -8.46 10.31 -3.83
CA GLN A 86 -7.82 10.72 -2.59
C GLN A 86 -6.67 9.78 -2.21
N LEU A 87 -6.88 8.47 -2.31
CA LEU A 87 -5.87 7.48 -1.94
C LEU A 87 -4.75 7.38 -2.98
N SER A 88 -5.08 7.43 -4.28
CA SER A 88 -4.12 7.31 -5.38
C SER A 88 -3.12 8.45 -5.43
N ASN A 89 -3.38 9.57 -4.77
CA ASN A 89 -2.39 10.65 -4.67
C ASN A 89 -1.18 10.29 -3.80
N ARG A 90 -1.26 9.25 -2.95
CA ARG A 90 -0.22 8.91 -1.97
C ARG A 90 0.06 7.42 -1.86
N HIS A 91 -0.88 6.58 -2.30
CA HIS A 91 -0.84 5.14 -2.11
C HIS A 91 -1.21 4.43 -3.40
N THR A 92 -0.68 3.23 -3.60
CA THR A 92 -1.00 2.42 -4.77
C THR A 92 -0.96 0.93 -4.45
N TRP A 93 -1.76 0.16 -5.17
CA TRP A 93 -1.68 -1.30 -5.22
C TRP A 93 -2.46 -1.85 -6.42
N SER A 94 -2.14 -3.06 -6.84
CA SER A 94 -2.82 -3.76 -7.93
C SER A 94 -4.26 -4.04 -7.53
N GLY A 95 -5.19 -3.64 -8.38
CA GLY A 95 -6.61 -3.79 -8.12
C GLY A 95 -7.21 -2.71 -7.22
N MET A 96 -6.49 -1.63 -6.90
CA MET A 96 -6.99 -0.54 -6.04
C MET A 96 -8.37 0.00 -6.42
N ARG A 97 -8.66 0.19 -7.72
CA ARG A 97 -10.01 0.57 -8.18
C ARG A 97 -11.08 -0.47 -7.86
N ARG A 98 -10.74 -1.76 -7.99
CA ARG A 98 -11.65 -2.87 -7.72
C ARG A 98 -11.95 -3.00 -6.22
N ASP A 99 -10.93 -2.82 -5.38
CA ASP A 99 -11.06 -2.90 -3.93
C ASP A 99 -11.90 -1.74 -3.36
N ILE A 100 -11.81 -0.55 -3.96
CA ILE A 100 -12.56 0.65 -3.54
C ILE A 100 -13.98 0.68 -4.12
N GLY A 101 -14.19 0.07 -5.29
CA GLY A 101 -15.48 0.06 -6.00
C GLY A 101 -16.41 -1.09 -5.64
N ARG A 102 -16.01 -1.99 -4.75
CA ARG A 102 -16.87 -3.05 -4.17
C ARG A 102 -17.55 -2.56 -2.91
#